data_AF-A0A0C9SM80-F1
#
_entry.id   AF-A0A0C9SM80-F1
#
_cell.length_a   1.000
_cell.length_b   1.000
_cell.length_c   1.000
_cell.angle_alpha   90.00
_cell.angle_beta   90.00
_cell.angle_gamma   90.00
#
_symmetry.space_group_name_H-M   'P 1'
#
loop_
_entity.id
_entity.type
_entity.pdbx_description
1 polymer ?
#
loop_
_entity_poly.entity_id
_entity_poly.type
_entity_poly.pdbx_seq_one_letter_code
_entity_poly.pdbx_strand_id
1 'polypeptide(L)'
;MDDLKIISTSSDETVRIWNADTGKQVGEPLLGHAAKTLGIAISTDGTKILSGGDDGKIIMWSAETRTIIRIIKPRRSGGNLRVASLSFSPDDKTFASVSSD
;
A
#
# COMPACT_ATOMS: atom_id res chain seq x y z
N MET A 1 3.76 -22.86 -7.15
CA MET A 1 2.65 -22.60 -6.21
C MET A 1 2.71 -21.13 -5.96
N ASP A 2 1.79 -20.38 -6.54
CA ASP A 2 1.68 -18.97 -6.25
C ASP A 2 1.21 -18.86 -4.81
N ASP A 3 2.09 -18.40 -3.92
CA ASP A 3 1.71 -18.10 -2.54
C ASP A 3 0.62 -17.02 -2.60
N LEU A 4 -0.64 -17.42 -2.44
CA LEU A 4 -1.76 -16.50 -2.35
C LEU A 4 -1.51 -15.61 -1.13
N LYS A 5 -1.22 -14.32 -1.40
CA LYS A 5 -0.96 -13.32 -0.36
C LYS A 5 -2.20 -12.47 -0.17
N ILE A 6 -2.70 -12.40 1.07
CA ILE A 6 -3.68 -11.40 1.48
C ILE A 6 -2.91 -10.20 2.02
N ILE A 7 -3.33 -9.01 1.65
CA ILE A 7 -2.70 -7.78 2.12
C ILE A 7 -3.77 -6.87 2.72
N SER A 8 -3.48 -6.36 3.91
CA SER A 8 -4.42 -5.53 4.67
C SER A 8 -3.76 -4.24 5.11
N THR A 9 -4.48 -3.14 4.96
CA THR A 9 -4.23 -1.85 5.62
C THR A 9 -4.98 -1.79 6.95
N SER A 10 -4.52 -0.93 7.86
CA SER A 10 -5.05 -0.82 9.21
C SER A 10 -4.97 0.61 9.76
N SER A 11 -5.85 0.88 10.73
CA SER A 11 -5.84 2.12 11.52
C SER A 11 -4.65 2.21 12.49
N ASP A 12 -3.90 1.12 12.70
CA ASP A 12 -2.63 1.10 13.45
C ASP A 12 -1.43 1.56 12.62
N GLU A 13 -1.67 2.20 11.47
CA GLU A 13 -0.66 2.78 10.57
C GLU A 13 0.20 1.73 9.85
N THR A 14 -0.13 0.44 9.99
CA THR A 14 0.63 -0.67 9.39
C THR A 14 -0.04 -1.26 8.15
N VAL A 15 0.79 -1.85 7.29
CA VAL A 15 0.35 -2.77 6.23
C VAL A 15 0.84 -4.17 6.57
N ARG A 16 -0.01 -5.18 6.43
CA ARG A 16 0.32 -6.58 6.79
C ARG A 16 0.10 -7.50 5.60
N ILE A 17 0.94 -8.52 5.51
CA ILE A 17 0.87 -9.56 4.48
C ILE A 17 0.62 -10.89 5.18
N TRP A 18 -0.29 -11.68 4.63
CA TRP A 18 -0.70 -12.98 5.16
C TRP A 18 -0.58 -14.03 4.07
N ASN A 19 -0.15 -15.23 4.45
CA ASN A 19 -0.28 -16.39 3.58
C ASN A 19 -1.74 -16.88 3.68
N ALA A 20 -2.45 -16.90 2.55
CA ALA A 20 -3.87 -17.19 2.52
C ALA A 20 -4.19 -18.65 2.89
N ASP A 21 -3.30 -19.59 2.55
CA ASP A 21 -3.50 -21.02 2.81
C ASP A 21 -3.38 -21.36 4.29
N THR A 22 -2.44 -20.71 4.97
CA THR A 22 -2.14 -20.98 6.39
C THR A 22 -2.79 -19.99 7.35
N GLY A 23 -3.28 -18.85 6.84
CA GLY A 23 -3.79 -17.73 7.64
C GLY A 23 -2.72 -17.04 8.50
N LYS A 24 -1.43 -17.36 8.31
CA LYS A 24 -0.34 -16.80 9.13
C LYS A 24 0.17 -15.50 8.54
N GLN A 25 0.49 -14.55 9.41
CA GLN A 25 1.18 -13.33 9.00
C GLN A 25 2.56 -13.72 8.48
N VAL A 26 2.88 -13.27 7.28
CA VAL A 26 4.23 -13.41 6.72
C VAL A 26 5.03 -12.29 7.37
N GLY A 27 5.98 -12.61 8.26
CA GLY A 27 6.86 -11.71 9.08
C GLY A 27 6.26 -10.39 9.60
N GLU A 28 7.08 -9.37 9.86
CA GLU A 28 6.67 -8.16 10.60
C GLU A 28 5.82 -7.13 9.82
N PRO A 29 4.88 -6.40 10.47
CA PRO A 29 4.11 -5.36 9.80
C PRO A 29 5.00 -4.34 9.07
N LEU A 30 4.57 -3.90 7.89
CA LEU A 30 5.27 -2.87 7.13
C LEU A 30 4.98 -1.50 7.76
N LEU A 31 6.04 -0.78 8.11
CA LEU A 31 6.01 0.49 8.82
C LEU A 31 6.51 1.63 7.92
N GLY A 32 5.82 2.78 7.93
CA GLY A 32 6.24 3.96 7.16
C GLY A 32 5.18 5.07 7.03
N HIS A 33 3.90 4.71 7.17
CA HIS A 33 2.85 5.72 7.36
C HIS A 33 2.94 6.32 8.76
N ALA A 34 2.54 7.58 8.88
CA ALA A 34 2.48 8.33 10.15
C ALA A 34 1.04 8.61 10.59
N ALA A 35 0.09 7.94 9.95
CA ALA A 35 -1.34 7.98 10.24
C ALA A 35 -2.00 6.73 9.63
N LYS A 36 -3.30 6.60 9.82
CA LYS A 36 -4.10 5.45 9.38
C LYS A 36 -3.91 5.18 7.89
N THR A 37 -3.81 3.90 7.55
CA THR A 37 -3.77 3.46 6.15
C THR A 37 -5.17 3.08 5.70
N LEU A 38 -5.52 3.42 4.45
CA LEU A 38 -6.89 3.35 3.94
C LEU A 38 -6.94 2.69 2.56
N GLY A 39 -6.11 3.16 1.62
CA GLY A 39 -6.05 2.63 0.27
C GLY A 39 -4.98 1.56 0.13
N ILE A 40 -5.25 0.54 -0.68
CA ILE A 40 -4.29 -0.50 -1.03
C ILE A 40 -4.45 -0.95 -2.49
N ALA A 41 -3.34 -1.26 -3.16
CA ALA A 41 -3.33 -1.90 -4.46
C ALA A 41 -2.11 -2.82 -4.61
N ILE A 42 -2.22 -3.84 -5.45
CA ILE A 42 -1.14 -4.78 -5.78
C ILE A 42 -0.92 -4.73 -7.29
N SER A 43 0.33 -4.75 -7.73
CA SER A 43 0.65 -4.88 -9.15
C SER A 43 0.17 -6.22 -9.69
N THR A 44 -0.12 -6.27 -10.99
CA THR A 44 -0.57 -7.48 -11.69
C THR A 44 0.48 -8.59 -11.61
N ASP A 45 1.77 -8.22 -11.64
CA ASP A 45 2.90 -9.14 -11.42
C ASP A 45 3.09 -9.59 -9.96
N GLY A 46 2.31 -9.03 -9.01
CA GLY A 46 2.38 -9.36 -7.58
C GLY A 46 3.65 -8.88 -6.86
N THR A 47 4.53 -8.13 -7.52
CA THR A 47 5.84 -7.73 -6.97
C THR A 47 5.79 -6.43 -6.17
N LYS A 48 4.79 -5.57 -6.40
CA LYS A 48 4.67 -4.25 -5.78
C LYS A 48 3.33 -4.09 -5.07
N ILE A 49 3.39 -3.41 -3.94
CA ILE A 49 2.21 -3.04 -3.14
C ILE A 49 2.19 -1.53 -3.04
N LEU A 50 1.04 -0.91 -3.25
CA LEU A 50 0.81 0.50 -2.91
C LEU A 50 -0.09 0.58 -1.69
N SER A 51 0.26 1.46 -0.76
CA SER A 51 -0.61 1.85 0.34
C SER A 51 -0.77 3.36 0.38
N GLY A 52 -1.98 3.82 0.69
CA GLY A 52 -2.35 5.22 0.84
C GLY A 52 -2.92 5.47 2.23
N GLY A 53 -2.61 6.63 2.83
CA GLY A 53 -3.04 6.93 4.19
C GLY A 53 -3.58 8.34 4.40
N ASP A 54 -4.03 8.58 5.64
CA ASP A 54 -4.43 9.89 6.17
C ASP A 54 -3.23 10.85 6.32
N ASP A 55 -1.99 10.35 6.20
CA ASP A 55 -0.77 11.16 6.19
C ASP A 55 -0.46 11.76 4.80
N GLY A 56 -1.38 11.58 3.84
CA GLY A 56 -1.27 12.06 2.47
C GLY A 56 -0.17 11.37 1.66
N LYS A 57 0.46 10.32 2.17
CA LYS A 57 1.49 9.59 1.44
C LYS A 57 0.88 8.44 0.67
N ILE A 58 1.52 8.13 -0.46
CA ILE A 58 1.45 6.83 -1.11
C ILE A 58 2.81 6.17 -0.92
N ILE A 59 2.85 4.98 -0.33
CA ILE A 59 4.08 4.22 -0.16
C ILE A 59 4.03 3.00 -1.06
N MET A 60 5.09 2.82 -1.85
CA MET A 60 5.30 1.65 -2.69
C MET A 60 6.28 0.71 -2.02
N TRP A 61 5.85 -0.53 -1.82
CA TRP A 61 6.61 -1.59 -1.16
C TRP A 61 6.97 -2.68 -2.15
N SER A 62 8.09 -3.35 -1.89
CA SER A 62 8.42 -4.64 -2.50
C SER A 62 7.68 -5.75 -1.77
N ALA A 63 6.92 -6.57 -2.49
CA ALA A 63 6.19 -7.70 -1.91
C ALA A 63 7.09 -8.89 -1.53
N GLU A 64 8.30 -8.93 -2.08
CA GLU A 64 9.32 -9.96 -1.81
C GLU A 64 10.19 -9.57 -0.62
N THR A 65 10.87 -8.43 -0.73
CA THR A 65 11.83 -7.97 0.28
C THR A 65 11.17 -7.20 1.41
N ARG A 66 9.92 -6.77 1.24
CA ARG A 66 9.12 -6.07 2.25
C ARG A 66 9.74 -4.75 2.71
N THR A 67 10.39 -4.09 1.75
CA THR A 67 11.04 -2.80 1.95
C THR A 67 10.29 -1.72 1.17
N ILE A 68 10.48 -0.47 1.60
CA ILE A 68 10.00 0.70 0.86
C ILE A 68 10.82 0.84 -0.42
N ILE A 69 10.16 0.76 -1.57
CA ILE A 69 10.74 1.11 -2.87
C ILE A 69 10.68 2.63 -3.05
N ARG A 70 9.54 3.24 -2.74
CA ARG A 70 9.32 4.68 -2.95
C ARG A 70 8.26 5.24 -2.02
N ILE A 71 8.46 6.50 -1.61
CA ILE A 71 7.44 7.31 -0.96
C ILE A 71 7.04 8.43 -1.93
N ILE A 72 5.74 8.55 -2.18
CA ILE A 72 5.15 9.53 -3.09
C ILE A 72 4.28 10.45 -2.27
N LYS A 73 4.48 11.76 -2.45
CA LYS A 73 3.68 12.81 -1.82
C LYS A 73 2.98 13.59 -2.94
N PRO A 74 1.69 13.34 -3.18
CA PRO A 74 0.91 14.12 -4.14
C PRO A 74 1.07 15.62 -3.83
N ARG A 75 1.33 16.40 -4.87
CA ARG A 75 1.60 17.83 -4.71
C ARG A 75 0.30 18.56 -4.41
N ARG A 76 0.21 19.22 -3.26
CA ARG A 76 -0.90 20.13 -2.94
C ARG A 76 -0.45 21.33 -2.12
N SER A 77 -1.18 22.43 -2.26
CA SER A 77 -1.08 23.65 -1.45
C SER A 77 -2.22 23.73 -0.43
N GLY A 78 -1.90 23.52 0.86
CA GLY A 78 -2.78 23.69 2.02
C GLY A 78 -3.72 22.50 2.31
N GLY A 79 -4.10 22.23 3.57
CA GLY A 79 -5.08 21.20 3.99
C GLY A 79 -4.57 19.76 4.12
N ASN A 80 -5.31 18.91 4.87
CA ASN A 80 -4.96 17.49 5.09
C ASN A 80 -5.40 16.63 3.90
N LEU A 81 -4.46 15.94 3.27
CA LEU A 81 -4.74 15.03 2.16
C LEU A 81 -4.91 13.61 2.67
N ARG A 82 -6.03 12.99 2.33
CA ARG A 82 -6.27 11.57 2.57
C ARG A 82 -6.26 10.83 1.25
N VAL A 83 -5.41 9.81 1.12
CA VAL A 83 -5.45 8.91 -0.05
C VAL A 83 -6.38 7.74 0.28
N ALA A 84 -7.57 7.74 -0.33
CA ALA A 84 -8.65 6.83 0.03
C ALA A 84 -8.63 5.51 -0.77
N SER A 85 -8.22 5.55 -2.04
CA SER A 85 -8.18 4.35 -2.88
C SER A 85 -7.08 4.46 -3.94
N LEU A 86 -6.59 3.30 -4.38
CA LEU A 86 -5.45 3.12 -5.27
C LEU A 86 -5.75 2.01 -6.28
N SER A 87 -5.22 2.12 -7.50
CA SER A 87 -5.26 1.05 -8.49
C SER A 87 -4.05 1.10 -9.41
N PHE A 88 -3.44 -0.05 -9.71
CA PHE A 88 -2.47 -0.14 -10.80
C PHE A 88 -3.16 -0.12 -12.15
N SER A 89 -2.48 0.43 -13.15
CA SER A 89 -2.81 0.19 -14.55
C SER A 89 -2.55 -1.27 -14.94
N PRO A 90 -3.25 -1.83 -15.94
CA PRO A 90 -3.08 -3.23 -16.32
C PRO A 90 -1.67 -3.63 -16.78
N ASP A 91 -0.85 -2.65 -17.20
CA ASP A 91 0.55 -2.88 -17.60
C ASP A 91 1.56 -2.58 -16.47
N ASP A 92 1.07 -2.30 -15.26
CA ASP A 92 1.83 -1.99 -14.04
C ASP A 92 2.79 -0.78 -14.15
N LYS A 93 2.76 -0.01 -15.24
CA LYS A 93 3.66 1.15 -15.43
C LYS A 93 3.18 2.39 -14.69
N THR A 94 1.87 2.49 -14.52
CA THR A 94 1.22 3.64 -13.87
C THR A 94 0.23 3.16 -12.80
N PHE A 95 -0.21 4.08 -11.95
CA PHE A 95 -1.27 3.85 -10.98
C PHE A 95 -2.13 5.11 -10.86
N ALA A 96 -3.38 4.93 -10.43
CA ALA A 96 -4.28 6.01 -10.07
C ALA A 96 -4.46 6.04 -8.55
N SER A 97 -4.69 7.23 -8.02
CA SER A 97 -5.04 7.45 -6.62
C SER A 97 -6.16 8.46 -6.53
N VAL A 98 -7.14 8.21 -5.66
CA VAL A 98 -8.17 9.21 -5.34
C VAL A 98 -7.93 9.74 -3.93
N SER A 99 -8.06 11.06 -3.79
CA SER A 99 -7.93 11.77 -2.51
C SER A 99 -9.20 12.52 -2.16
N SER A 100 -9.33 12.94 -0.90
CA SER A 100 -10.47 13.70 -0.40
C SER A 100 -10.39 15.21 -0.69
N ASP A 101 -9.87 15.61 -1.85
CA ASP A 101 -9.72 17.00 -2.26
C ASP A 101 -10.70 17.46 -3.35
#